data_AF-A0AB39BY83-F1
#
_entry.id   AF-A0AB39BY83-F1
#
_cell.length_a   1.000
_cell.length_b   1.000
_cell.length_c   1.000
_cell.angle_alpha   90.00
_cell.angle_beta   90.00
_cell.angle_gamma   90.00
#
_symmetry.space_group_name_H-M   'P 1'
#
loop_
_entity.id
_entity.type
_entity.pdbx_description
1 polymer ?
#
loop_
_entity_poly.entity_id
_entity_poly.type
_entity_poly.pdbx_seq_one_letter_code
_entity_poly.pdbx_strand_id
1 'polypeptide(L)' 'MNRATSTTEQLKDNLIEKIIAFGVYKVQGRQLFELTLQEIERVYQSLKQRQNQHI' A
#
# COMPACT_ATOMS: atom_id res chain seq x y z
N MET A 1 3.84 -16.50 17.41
CA MET A 1 4.50 -15.22 17.77
C MET A 1 3.46 -14.12 17.56
N ASN A 2 2.71 -13.75 18.59
CA ASN A 2 1.71 -12.68 18.49
C ASN A 2 2.43 -11.34 18.67
N ARG A 3 2.84 -10.72 17.56
CA ARG A 3 3.21 -9.30 17.60
C ARG A 3 1.94 -8.53 17.85
N ALA A 4 1.85 -7.83 18.99
CA ALA A 4 0.92 -6.72 19.13
C ALA A 4 1.31 -5.70 18.05
N THR A 5 0.67 -5.77 16.89
CA THR A 5 0.95 -4.87 15.77
C THR A 5 0.51 -3.48 16.19
N SER A 6 1.43 -2.51 16.14
CA SER A 6 1.07 -1.11 16.34
C SER A 6 0.01 -0.73 15.31
N THR A 7 -0.88 0.21 15.67
CA THR A 7 -1.92 0.72 14.75
C THR A 7 -1.33 1.15 13.41
N THR A 8 -0.11 1.67 13.40
CA THR A 8 0.63 2.08 12.20
C THR A 8 0.96 0.91 11.27
N GLU A 9 1.43 -0.24 11.79
CA GLU A 9 1.73 -1.41 10.95
C GLU A 9 0.43 -2.01 10.39
N GLN A 10 -0.65 -2.05 11.19
CA GLN A 10 -1.96 -2.49 10.71
C GLN A 10 -2.48 -1.62 9.57
N LEU A 11 -2.32 -0.29 9.66
CA LEU A 11 -2.69 0.62 8.59
C LEU A 11 -1.86 0.39 7.32
N LYS A 12 -0.55 0.13 7.48
CA LYS A 12 0.34 -0.18 6.36
C LYS A 12 -0.08 -1.47 5.66
N ASP A 13 -0.32 -2.53 6.41
CA ASP A 13 -0.73 -3.84 5.88
C ASP A 13 -2.06 -3.74 5.12
N ASN A 14 -3.05 -3.03 5.68
CA ASN A 14 -4.32 -2.77 5.01
C ASN A 14 -4.17 -2.01 3.68
N LEU A 15 -3.24 -1.05 3.61
CA LEU A 15 -2.97 -0.33 2.36
C LEU A 15 -2.25 -1.22 1.35
N ILE A 16 -1.32 -2.07 1.79
CA ILE A 16 -0.62 -3.04 0.94
C ILE A 16 -1.64 -3.98 0.28
N GLU A 17 -2.58 -4.54 1.04
CA GLU A 17 -3.65 -5.40 0.49
C GLU A 17 -4.47 -4.70 -0.59
N LYS A 18 -4.83 -3.43 -0.36
CA LYS A 18 -5.57 -2.63 -1.34
C LYS A 18 -4.76 -2.36 -2.60
N ILE A 19 -3.45 -2.08 -2.47
CA ILE A 19 -2.55 -1.88 -3.61
C ILE A 19 -2.40 -3.19 -4.42
N ILE A 20 -2.31 -4.34 -3.74
CA ILE A 20 -2.28 -5.66 -4.38
C ILE A 20 -3.56 -5.91 -5.18
N ALA A 21 -4.72 -5.48 -4.69
CA ALA A 21 -5.99 -5.58 -5.42
C ALA A 21 -6.01 -4.74 -6.73
N PHE A 22 -5.15 -3.73 -6.86
CA PHE A 22 -4.89 -3.01 -8.12
C PHE A 22 -3.87 -3.72 -9.03
N GLY A 23 -3.37 -4.89 -8.66
CA GLY A 23 -2.37 -5.65 -9.41
C GLY A 23 -0.93 -5.13 -9.25
N VAL A 24 -0.66 -4.28 -8.26
CA VAL A 24 0.68 -3.74 -7.99
C VAL A 24 1.32 -4.53 -6.85
N TYR A 25 2.47 -5.14 -7.12
CA TYR A 25 3.21 -5.95 -6.14
C TYR A 25 4.57 -5.36 -5.77
N LYS A 26 5.11 -4.47 -6.62
CA LYS A 26 6.41 -3.84 -6.45
C LYS A 26 6.41 -2.42 -7.03
N VAL A 27 7.21 -1.54 -6.43
CA VAL A 27 7.40 -0.15 -6.88
C VAL A 27 8.90 0.15 -6.90
N GLN A 28 9.41 0.63 -8.04
CA GLN A 28 10.84 0.96 -8.22
C GLN A 28 11.78 -0.19 -7.82
N GLY A 29 11.39 -1.44 -8.10
CA GLY A 29 12.18 -2.62 -7.76
C GLY A 29 12.09 -3.07 -6.29
N ARG A 30 11.41 -2.32 -5.42
CA ARG A 30 11.15 -2.66 -4.02
C ARG A 30 9.79 -3.33 -3.86
N GLN A 31 9.71 -4.35 -3.03
CA GLN A 31 8.46 -4.97 -2.58
C GLN A 31 7.69 -3.99 -1.70
N LEU A 32 6.36 -4.11 -1.66
CA LEU A 32 5.51 -3.19 -0.91
C LEU A 32 5.82 -3.17 0.60
N PHE A 33 6.19 -4.31 1.19
CA PHE A 33 6.52 -4.38 2.62
C PHE A 33 7.84 -3.65 2.97
N GLU A 34 8.71 -3.42 1.99
CA GLU A 34 9.96 -2.65 2.14
C GLU A 34 9.71 -1.14 2.13
N LEU A 35 8.50 -0.71 1.78
CA LEU A 35 8.11 0.69 1.79
C LEU A 35 7.68 1.14 3.19
N THR A 36 7.93 2.41 3.47
CA THR A 36 7.38 3.11 4.64
C THR A 36 5.88 3.33 4.47
N LEU A 37 5.17 3.59 5.57
CA LEU A 37 3.73 3.90 5.52
C LEU A 37 3.44 5.08 4.58
N GLN A 38 4.23 6.16 4.65
CA GLN A 38 4.04 7.34 3.81
C GLN A 38 4.23 7.03 2.31
N GLU A 39 5.20 6.17 1.96
CA GLU A 39 5.38 5.72 0.58
C GLU A 39 4.18 4.89 0.10
N ILE A 40 3.68 3.97 0.94
CA ILE A 40 2.50 3.15 0.66
C ILE A 40 1.24 4.01 0.45
N GLU A 41 1.03 5.02 1.30
CA GLU A 41 -0.07 5.98 1.15
C GLU A 41 -0.02 6.70 -0.21
N ARG A 42 1.16 7.19 -0.61
CA ARG A 42 1.34 7.87 -1.90
C ARG A 42 1.04 6.95 -3.08
N VAL A 43 1.49 5.70 -3.02
CA VAL A 43 1.20 4.69 -4.06
C VAL A 43 -0.31 4.47 -4.17
N TYR A 44 -0.98 4.22 -3.04
CA TYR A 44 -2.42 3.99 -3.03
C TYR A 44 -3.22 5.20 -3.55
N GLN A 45 -2.84 6.42 -3.15
CA GLN A 45 -3.51 7.64 -3.64
C GLN A 45 -3.33 7.83 -5.15
N SER A 46 -2.15 7.55 -5.69
CA SER A 46 -1.92 7.60 -7.14
C SER A 46 -2.78 6.60 -7.89
N LEU A 47 -2.95 5.39 -7.37
CA LEU A 47 -3.82 4.36 -7.96
C LEU A 47 -5.29 4.76 -7.95
N LYS A 48 -5.77 5.28 -6.81
CA LYS A 48 -7.12 5.85 -6.66
C LYS A 48 -7.40 6.96 -7.66
N GLN A 49 -6.46 7.90 -7.82
CA GLN A 49 -6.61 9.00 -8.78
C GLN A 49 -6.74 8.49 -10.21
N ARG A 50 -5.92 7.51 -10.62
CA ARG A 50 -6.00 6.90 -11.95
C ARG A 50 -7.32 6.17 -12.17
N GLN A 51 -7.82 5.45 -11.17
CA GLN A 51 -9.12 4.77 -11.24
C GLN A 51 -10.26 5.78 -11.47
N ASN A 52 -10.24 6.91 -10.77
CA ASN A 52 -11.28 7.93 -10.88
C ASN A 52 -11.24 8.72 -12.19
N GLN A 53 -10.13 8.68 -12.94
CA GLN A 53 -10.00 9.33 -14.25
C GLN A 53 -10.55 8.50 -15.41
N HIS A 54 -10.94 7.24 -15.17
CA HIS A 54 -11.53 6.35 -16.18
C HIS A 54 -13.07 6.28 -16.11
N ILE A 55 -13.72 7.26 -15.46
CA ILE A 55 -15.18 7.39 -15.35
C ILE A 55 -15.62 8.69 -16.00
#